data_AF-A0A842NAX7-F1
#
_entry.id   AF-A0A842NAX7-F1
#
_cell.length_a   1.000
_cell.length_b   1.000
_cell.length_c   1.000
_cell.angle_alpha   90.00
_cell.angle_beta   90.00
_cell.angle_gamma   90.00
#
_symmetry.space_group_name_H-M   'P 1'
#
loop_
_entity.id
_entity.type
_entity.pdbx_description
1 polymer ?
#
loop_
_entity_poly.entity_id
_entity_poly.type
_entity_poly.pdbx_seq_one_letter_code
_entity_poly.pdbx_strand_id
1 'polypeptide(L)' 'MKLFLNFDPCSECKEMMIDLSSEEMLLADDETRADVSAKFLRHLTYNHNEVVKAVMSEVKSQQRSPEFDLYK' A
#
# COMPACT_ATOMS: atom_id res chain seq x y z
N MET A 1 -6.18 -9.28 -3.51
CA MET A 1 -6.79 -7.97 -3.81
C MET A 1 -5.73 -7.08 -4.45
N LYS A 2 -6.03 -6.39 -5.57
CA LYS A 2 -5.12 -5.40 -6.18
C LYS A 2 -5.75 -4.02 -6.01
N LEU A 3 -5.02 -3.08 -5.41
CA LEU A 3 -5.45 -1.70 -5.21
C LEU A 3 -4.60 -0.79 -6.09
N PHE A 4 -5.25 0.05 -6.88
CA PHE A 4 -4.59 1.09 -7.67
C PHE A 4 -4.79 2.43 -6.97
N LEU A 5 -3.68 3.08 -6.62
CA LEU A 5 -3.69 4.35 -5.91
C LEU A 5 -3.16 5.44 -6.84
N ASN A 6 -4.01 6.43 -7.12
CA ASN A 6 -3.59 7.66 -7.78
C ASN A 6 -3.36 8.72 -6.71
N PHE A 7 -2.09 9.02 -6.42
CA PHE A 7 -1.69 10.09 -5.51
C PHE A 7 -0.34 10.67 -5.94
N ASP A 8 -0.07 11.91 -5.54
CA ASP A 8 1.22 12.55 -5.77
C ASP A 8 2.18 12.20 -4.62
N PRO A 9 3.26 11.43 -4.86
CA PRO A 9 4.17 11.05 -3.79
C PRO A 9 4.98 12.25 -3.29
N CYS A 10 5.06 12.38 -1.97
CA CYS A 10 5.97 13.34 -1.33
C CYS A 10 7.43 12.92 -1.55
N SER A 11 8.39 13.76 -1.14
CA SER A 11 9.82 13.45 -1.26
C SER A 11 10.19 12.14 -0.57
N GLU A 12 9.72 11.92 0.66
CA GLU A 12 9.98 10.70 1.43
C GLU A 12 9.39 9.46 0.74
N CYS A 13 8.16 9.56 0.21
CA CYS A 13 7.56 8.48 -0.58
C CYS A 13 8.40 8.12 -1.80
N LYS A 14 8.92 9.12 -2.52
CA LYS A 14 9.78 8.88 -3.70
C LYS A 14 11.07 8.16 -3.32
N GLU A 15 11.71 8.58 -2.23
CA GLU A 15 12.93 7.92 -1.73
C GLU A 15 12.63 6.46 -1.33
N MET A 16 11.58 6.23 -0.53
CA MET A 16 11.19 4.86 -0.14
C MET A 16 10.81 3.99 -1.35
N MET A 17 10.18 4.54 -2.39
CA MET A 17 9.87 3.82 -3.62
C MET A 17 11.15 3.43 -4.39
N ILE A 18 12.15 4.31 -4.42
CA ILE A 18 13.46 4.02 -5.02
C ILE A 18 14.12 2.88 -4.25
N ASP A 19 14.14 2.95 -2.92
CA ASP A 19 14.73 1.90 -2.09
C ASP A 19 14.04 0.55 -2.30
N LEU A 20 12.70 0.53 -2.30
CA LEU A 20 11.90 -0.67 -2.55
C LEU A 20 12.08 -1.26 -3.96
N SER A 21 12.49 -0.45 -4.93
CA SER A 21 12.76 -0.88 -6.30
C SER A 21 14.25 -1.12 -6.58
N SER A 22 15.11 -1.00 -5.57
CA SER A 22 16.53 -1.29 -5.68
C SER A 22 16.78 -2.78 -5.94
N GLU A 23 17.90 -3.09 -6.61
CA GLU A 23 18.32 -4.47 -6.88
C GLU A 23 18.51 -5.27 -5.58
N GLU A 24 19.00 -4.62 -4.52
CA GLU A 24 19.12 -5.23 -3.19
C GLU A 24 17.76 -5.68 -2.64
N MET A 25 16.74 -4.82 -2.72
CA MET A 25 15.39 -5.16 -2.23
C MET A 25 14.66 -6.17 -3.11
N LEU A 26 14.99 -6.25 -4.40
CA LEU A 26 14.45 -7.27 -5.30
C LEU A 26 15.03 -8.66 -5.01
N LEU A 27 16.25 -8.73 -4.48
CA LEU A 27 16.94 -9.96 -4.09
C LEU A 27 16.81 -10.31 -2.61
N ALA A 28 16.30 -9.37 -1.80
CA ALA A 28 16.09 -9.57 -0.36
C ALA A 28 15.05 -10.66 -0.06
N ASP A 29 15.17 -11.27 1.10
CA ASP A 29 14.22 -12.27 1.59
C ASP A 29 12.84 -11.65 1.90
N ASP A 30 11.84 -12.52 2.02
CA ASP A 30 10.45 -12.10 2.22
C ASP A 30 10.23 -11.34 3.54
N GLU A 31 10.99 -11.63 4.60
CA GLU A 31 10.86 -10.96 5.90
C GLU A 31 11.38 -9.51 5.80
N THR A 32 12.57 -9.35 5.22
CA THR A 32 13.19 -8.05 4.97
C THR A 32 12.30 -7.19 4.07
N ARG A 33 11.80 -7.75 2.96
CA ARG A 33 10.89 -7.05 2.04
C ARG A 33 9.58 -6.65 2.70
N ALA A 34 9.02 -7.52 3.55
CA ALA A 34 7.80 -7.23 4.28
C ALA A 34 7.99 -6.09 5.28
N ASP A 35 9.10 -6.02 6.01
CA ASP A 35 9.37 -4.93 6.95
C ASP A 35 9.50 -3.57 6.24
N VAL A 36 10.26 -3.51 5.15
CA VAL A 36 10.43 -2.27 4.37
C VAL A 36 9.11 -1.85 3.73
N SER A 37 8.34 -2.79 3.19
CA SER A 37 7.00 -2.51 2.67
C SER A 37 6.06 -2.00 3.76
N ALA A 38 6.13 -2.56 4.98
CA ALA A 38 5.33 -2.11 6.11
C ALA A 38 5.71 -0.68 6.55
N LYS A 39 7.00 -0.32 6.51
CA LYS A 39 7.46 1.06 6.76
C LYS A 39 6.85 2.04 5.77
N PHE A 40 6.88 1.71 4.48
CA PHE A 40 6.28 2.53 3.43
C PHE A 40 4.75 2.67 3.62
N LEU A 41 4.05 1.58 3.90
CA LEU A 41 2.61 1.62 4.18
C LEU A 41 2.26 2.46 5.42
N ARG A 42 3.08 2.42 6.48
CA ARG A 42 2.89 3.29 7.66
C ARG A 42 3.02 4.76 7.29
N HIS A 43 4.05 5.11 6.51
CA HIS A 43 4.21 6.49 6.05
C HIS A 43 3.00 6.93 5.21
N LEU A 44 2.53 6.11 4.26
CA LEU A 44 1.33 6.42 3.48
C LEU A 44 0.10 6.63 4.35
N THR A 45 -0.17 5.72 5.28
CA THR A 45 -1.38 5.76 6.10
C THR A 45 -1.41 6.90 7.12
N TYR A 46 -0.25 7.40 7.55
CA TYR A 46 -0.17 8.50 8.52
C TYR A 46 -0.06 9.88 7.86
N ASN A 47 0.53 9.96 6.67
CA ASN A 47 0.84 11.26 6.04
C ASN A 47 -0.02 11.56 4.80
N HIS A 48 -0.62 10.54 4.17
CA HIS A 48 -1.42 10.69 2.95
C HIS A 48 -2.89 10.33 3.20
N ASN A 49 -3.63 11.29 3.76
CA ASN A 49 -5.07 11.13 4.05
C ASN A 49 -5.91 10.79 2.81
N GLU A 50 -5.53 11.31 1.65
CA GLU A 50 -6.12 11.02 0.35
C GLU A 50 -6.00 9.54 -0.01
N VAL A 51 -4.86 8.93 0.27
CA VAL A 51 -4.61 7.49 0.05
C VAL A 51 -5.50 6.67 0.97
N VAL A 52 -5.56 7.00 2.26
CA VAL A 52 -6.42 6.29 3.23
C VAL A 52 -7.88 6.37 2.82
N LYS A 53 -8.36 7.55 2.42
CA LYS A 53 -9.75 7.74 1.95
C LYS A 53 -10.03 6.91 0.69
N ALA A 54 -9.11 6.90 -0.26
CA ALA A 54 -9.24 6.11 -1.49
C ALA A 54 -9.32 4.60 -1.18
N VAL A 55 -8.41 4.09 -0.35
CA VAL A 55 -8.42 2.68 0.10
C VAL A 55 -9.75 2.34 0.78
N MET A 56 -10.21 3.18 1.71
CA MET A 56 -11.47 2.93 2.42
C MET A 56 -12.69 2.97 1.50
N SER A 57 -12.69 3.83 0.49
CA SER A 57 -13.75 3.87 -0.52
C SER A 57 -13.77 2.61 -1.38
N GLU A 58 -12.58 2.16 -1.81
CA GLU A 58 -12.43 0.97 -2.66
C GLU A 58 -12.76 -0.32 -1.90
N VAL A 59 -12.36 -0.44 -0.63
CA VAL A 59 -12.75 -1.59 0.20
C VAL A 59 -14.27 -1.63 0.40
N LYS A 60 -14.91 -0.48 0.62
CA LYS A 60 -16.38 -0.40 0.76
C LYS A 60 -17.13 -0.71 -0.54
N SER A 61 -16.59 -0.34 -1.70
CA SER A 61 -17.20 -0.69 -2.99
C SER A 61 -17.11 -2.20 -3.24
N GLN A 62 -15.99 -2.83 -2.85
CA GLN A 62 -15.80 -4.28 -2.97
C GLN A 62 -16.67 -5.10 -2.01
N GLN A 63 -16.92 -4.64 -0.78
CA GLN A 63 -17.87 -5.28 0.15
C GLN A 63 -19.32 -5.33 -0.36
N ARG A 64 -19.67 -4.52 -1.37
CA ARG A 64 -20.98 -4.57 -2.03
C ARG A 64 -21.06 -5.61 -3.15
N SER A 65 -19.95 -6.24 -3.51
CA SER A 65 -19.95 -7.40 -4.41
C SER A 65 -20.38 -8.65 -3.62
N PRO A 66 -21.28 -9.49 -4.15
CA PRO A 66 -21.80 -10.66 -3.44
C PRO A 66 -20.73 -11.72 -3.11
N GLU A 67 -19.51 -11.57 -3.60
CA GLU A 67 -18.36 -12.45 -3.34
C GLU A 67 -17.66 -12.15 -2.00
N PHE A 68 -17.98 -11.03 -1.34
CA PHE A 68 -17.34 -10.57 -0.10
C PHE A 68 -18.24 -10.68 1.13
N ASP A 69 -19.11 -11.69 1.19
CA ASP A 69 -19.81 -12.07 2.42
C ASP A 69 -18.86 -12.91 3.30
N LEU A 70 -17.82 -12.28 3.86
CA LEU A 70 -16.84 -12.92 4.74
C LEU A 70 -17.43 -13.38 6.10
N TYR A 71 -18.73 -13.19 6.30
CA TYR A 71 -19.48 -13.62 7.48
C TYR A 71 -20.75 -14.37 7.09
N LYS A 72 -20.60 -15.39 6.24
CA LYS A 72 -21.61 -16.44 6.08
C LYS A 72 -21.02 -17.82 6.30
#